data_AF-X1KDG9-F1
#
_entry.id   AF-X1KDG9-F1
#
_cell.length_a   1.000
_cell.length_b   1.000
_cell.length_c   1.000
_cell.angle_alpha   90.00
_cell.angle_beta   90.00
_cell.angle_gamma   90.00
#
_symmetry.space_group_name_H-M   'P 1'
#
loop_
_entity.id
_entity.type
_entity.pdbx_description
1 polymer ?
#
loop_
_entity_poly.entity_id
_entity_poly.type
_entity_poly.pdbx_seq_one_letter_code
_entity_poly.pdbx_strand_id
1 'polypeptide(L)'
;MPKGIKIKGESAAWSQVQGVLSRGDIKLAEVLANIEEVSLSGWRQAVEKCHLDIDFYVHQRWDTDQRLPWEIIDLGTEPEKLKLELERALTRH
;
A
#
# COMPACT_ATOMS: atom_id res chain seq x y z
N MET A 1 -8.36 -19.35 31.99
CA MET A 1 -7.06 -18.97 31.40
C MET A 1 -7.24 -18.86 29.89
N PRO A 2 -7.10 -17.67 29.26
CA PRO A 2 -7.16 -17.57 27.82
C PRO A 2 -5.96 -18.28 27.20
N LYS A 3 -6.22 -19.17 26.23
CA LYS A 3 -5.18 -19.90 25.47
C LYS A 3 -4.39 -18.85 24.67
N GLY A 4 -3.06 -18.80 24.88
CA GLY A 4 -2.15 -17.77 24.38
C GLY A 4 -2.07 -17.66 22.85
N ILE A 5 -3.09 -17.12 22.22
CA ILE A 5 -3.08 -16.71 20.82
C ILE A 5 -2.41 -15.34 20.76
N LYS A 6 -1.16 -15.32 20.28
CA LYS A 6 -0.45 -14.09 19.95
C LYS A 6 -0.97 -13.62 18.59
N ILE A 7 -1.92 -12.69 18.57
CA ILE A 7 -2.35 -12.04 17.34
C ILE A 7 -1.23 -11.08 16.94
N LYS A 8 -0.48 -11.41 15.88
CA LYS A 8 0.39 -10.45 15.19
C LYS A 8 -0.49 -9.60 14.29
N GLY A 9 -1.21 -8.65 14.88
CA GLY A 9 -1.81 -7.58 14.11
C GLY A 9 -0.68 -6.74 13.54
N GLU A 10 -0.67 -6.55 12.23
CA GLU A 10 0.18 -5.52 11.64
C GLU A 10 -0.20 -4.16 12.25
N SER A 11 0.79 -3.30 12.47
CA SER A 11 0.52 -1.94 12.94
C SER A 11 -0.25 -1.20 11.85
N ALA A 12 -1.37 -0.55 12.21
CA ALA A 12 -2.12 0.28 11.27
C ALA A 12 -1.24 1.32 10.54
N ALA A 13 -0.20 1.83 11.21
CA ALA A 13 0.77 2.74 10.60
C ALA A 13 1.60 2.06 9.50
N TRP A 14 2.01 0.81 9.70
CA TRP A 14 2.74 0.06 8.68
C TRP A 14 1.84 -0.38 7.52
N SER A 15 0.58 -0.74 7.80
CA SER A 15 -0.39 -1.01 6.74
C SER A 15 -0.66 0.24 5.89
N GLN A 16 -0.62 1.44 6.46
CA GLN A 16 -0.69 2.70 5.70
C GLN A 16 0.50 2.84 4.75
N VAL A 17 1.73 2.62 5.25
CA VAL A 17 2.95 2.65 4.42
C VAL A 17 2.83 1.66 3.26
N GLN A 18 2.44 0.41 3.55
CA GLN A 18 2.24 -0.60 2.51
C GLN A 18 1.19 -0.18 1.49
N GLY A 19 0.06 0.38 1.94
CA GLY A 19 -1.00 0.89 1.06
C GLY A 19 -0.48 1.96 0.09
N VAL A 20 0.37 2.88 0.57
CA VAL A 20 1.02 3.88 -0.29
C VAL A 20 1.98 3.20 -1.27
N LEU A 21 2.85 2.31 -0.81
CA LEU A 21 3.83 1.62 -1.66
C LEU A 21 3.15 0.79 -2.77
N SER A 22 2.05 0.11 -2.46
CA SER A 22 1.31 -0.70 -3.42
C SER A 22 0.59 0.10 -4.50
N ARG A 23 0.37 1.41 -4.29
CA ARG A 23 -0.42 2.29 -5.18
C ARG A 23 0.37 3.49 -5.69
N GLY A 24 1.62 3.62 -5.27
CA GLY A 24 2.46 4.76 -5.57
C GLY A 24 2.81 4.86 -7.05
N ASP A 25 2.84 6.10 -7.54
CA ASP A 25 3.31 6.48 -8.86
C ASP A 25 4.68 7.14 -8.78
N ILE A 26 5.07 7.86 -9.83
CA ILE A 26 6.36 8.57 -9.88
C ILE A 26 6.56 9.57 -8.73
N LYS A 27 5.48 10.08 -8.10
CA LYS A 27 5.60 10.99 -6.94
C LYS A 27 6.14 10.27 -5.71
N LEU A 28 5.84 8.98 -5.55
CA LEU A 28 6.39 8.17 -4.47
C LEU A 28 7.91 8.01 -4.62
N ALA A 29 8.46 8.04 -5.84
CA ALA A 29 9.89 7.88 -6.06
C ALA A 29 10.72 8.97 -5.35
N GLU A 30 10.21 10.20 -5.30
CA GLU A 30 10.86 11.31 -4.60
C GLU A 30 10.90 11.08 -3.08
N VAL A 31 9.80 10.57 -2.50
CA VAL A 31 9.75 10.18 -1.09
C VAL A 31 10.79 9.11 -0.80
N LEU A 32 10.83 8.03 -1.60
CA LEU A 32 11.79 6.94 -1.42
C LEU A 32 13.24 7.41 -1.49
N ALA A 33 13.55 8.36 -2.38
CA ALA A 33 14.88 8.94 -2.49
C ALA A 33 15.26 9.84 -1.30
N ASN A 34 14.29 10.36 -0.56
CA ASN A 34 14.49 11.24 0.59
C ASN A 34 14.36 10.52 1.95
N ILE A 35 14.14 9.20 1.99
CA ILE A 35 14.13 8.44 3.23
C ILE A 35 15.56 8.27 3.75
N GLU A 36 15.85 8.90 4.89
CA GLU A 36 17.15 8.81 5.57
C GLU A 36 17.26 7.55 6.45
N GLU A 37 16.14 7.12 7.04
CA GLU A 37 16.06 5.93 7.89
C GLU A 37 14.77 5.16 7.59
N VAL A 38 14.87 3.83 7.47
CA VAL A 38 13.71 2.93 7.31
C VAL A 38 12.98 2.77 8.65
N SER A 39 12.29 3.83 9.05
CA SER A 39 11.47 3.92 10.26
C SER A 39 10.17 4.67 9.95
N LEU A 40 9.14 4.51 10.78
CA LEU A 40 7.89 5.27 10.61
C LEU A 40 8.11 6.78 10.73
N SER A 41 9.09 7.22 11.53
CA SER A 41 9.50 8.61 11.63
C SER A 41 10.18 9.10 10.36
N GLY A 42 11.16 8.34 9.85
CA GLY A 42 11.85 8.69 8.60
C GLY A 42 10.89 8.74 7.40
N TRP A 43 9.95 7.78 7.33
CA TRP A 43 8.87 7.79 6.35
C TRP A 43 8.02 9.07 6.42
N ARG A 44 7.52 9.43 7.61
CA ARG A 44 6.68 10.63 7.77
C ARG A 44 7.42 11.91 7.38
N GLN A 45 8.69 12.03 7.78
CA GLN A 45 9.52 13.18 7.41
C GLN A 45 9.72 13.29 5.90
N ALA A 46 10.00 12.16 5.22
CA ALA A 46 10.17 12.15 3.77
C ALA A 46 8.87 12.48 3.02
N VAL A 47 7.73 11.92 3.46
CA VAL A 47 6.41 12.22 2.90
C VAL A 47 6.09 13.71 3.06
N GLU A 48 6.28 14.27 4.26
CA GLU A 48 6.00 15.68 4.55
C GLU A 48 6.86 16.60 3.68
N LYS A 49 8.16 16.29 3.58
CA LYS A 49 9.12 17.05 2.75
C LYS A 49 8.76 17.04 1.27
N CYS A 50 8.24 15.92 0.75
CA CYS A 50 7.87 15.79 -0.67
C CYS A 50 6.40 16.13 -0.92
N HIS A 51 5.65 16.58 0.09
CA HIS A 51 4.23 16.91 0.01
C HIS A 51 3.36 15.79 -0.61
N LEU A 52 3.68 14.53 -0.29
CA LEU A 52 2.91 13.39 -0.79
C LEU A 52 1.59 13.26 -0.02
N ASP A 53 0.47 13.28 -0.74
CA ASP A 53 -0.85 13.04 -0.16
C ASP A 53 -1.06 11.54 0.11
N ILE A 54 -0.84 11.10 1.35
CA ILE A 54 -1.04 9.70 1.77
C ILE A 54 -2.51 9.27 1.63
N ASP A 55 -3.46 10.16 1.93
CA ASP A 55 -4.88 9.83 1.97
C ASP A 55 -5.40 9.50 0.57
N PHE A 56 -4.88 10.20 -0.45
CA PHE A 56 -5.07 9.86 -1.85
C PHE A 56 -4.75 8.38 -2.11
N TYR A 57 -3.59 7.89 -1.67
CA TYR A 57 -3.21 6.50 -1.94
C TYR A 57 -3.98 5.50 -1.08
N VAL A 58 -4.29 5.80 0.19
CA VAL A 58 -4.78 4.79 1.14
C VAL A 58 -6.30 4.70 1.23
N HIS A 59 -6.99 5.85 1.19
CA HIS A 59 -8.42 5.92 1.53
C HIS A 59 -9.36 6.01 0.34
N GLN A 60 -8.83 6.12 -0.88
CA GLN A 60 -9.66 6.08 -2.08
C GLN A 60 -10.08 4.66 -2.45
N ARG A 61 -11.24 4.55 -3.12
CA ARG A 61 -11.65 3.33 -3.81
C ARG A 61 -10.97 3.32 -5.17
N TRP A 62 -10.19 2.28 -5.43
CA TRP A 62 -9.47 2.13 -6.69
C TRP A 62 -10.32 1.28 -7.64
N ASP A 63 -10.62 1.84 -8.82
CA ASP A 63 -11.20 1.10 -9.93
C ASP A 63 -10.20 0.04 -10.41
N THR A 64 -10.69 -1.16 -10.70
CA THR A 64 -9.90 -2.28 -11.23
C THR A 64 -9.52 -2.10 -12.70
N ASP A 65 -10.17 -1.18 -13.41
CA ASP A 65 -9.90 -0.90 -14.82
C ASP A 65 -8.96 0.30 -15.02
N GLN A 66 -8.59 1.00 -13.94
CA GLN A 66 -7.56 2.03 -14.01
C GLN A 66 -6.18 1.40 -14.16
N ARG A 67 -5.31 2.02 -14.96
CA ARG A 67 -3.92 1.57 -15.08
C ARG A 67 -3.12 1.96 -13.85
N LEU A 68 -2.55 0.96 -13.19
CA LEU A 68 -1.66 1.17 -12.06
C LEU A 68 -0.23 1.46 -12.54
N PRO A 69 0.52 2.33 -11.85
CA PRO A 69 1.87 2.71 -12.26
C PRO A 69 2.85 1.53 -12.40
N TRP A 70 2.64 0.46 -11.61
CA TRP A 70 3.44 -0.75 -11.65
C TRP A 70 2.99 -1.79 -12.67
N GLU A 71 1.87 -1.59 -13.39
CA GLU A 71 1.42 -2.51 -14.45
C GLU A 71 2.44 -2.66 -15.60
N ILE A 72 3.40 -1.74 -15.69
CA ILE A 72 4.54 -1.85 -16.62
C ILE A 72 5.45 -3.05 -16.31
N ILE A 73 5.36 -3.60 -15.09
CA ILE A 73 6.15 -4.73 -14.62
C ILE A 73 5.35 -6.01 -14.85
N ASP A 74 5.89 -6.94 -15.65
CA ASP A 74 5.33 -8.28 -15.76
C ASP A 74 5.64 -9.08 -14.48
N LEU A 75 4.60 -9.33 -13.68
CA LEU A 75 4.68 -10.09 -12.43
C LEU A 75 4.36 -11.58 -12.63
N GLY A 76 4.18 -12.04 -13.87
CA GLY A 76 3.77 -13.42 -14.17
C GLY A 76 2.38 -13.78 -13.63
N THR A 77 1.56 -12.77 -13.31
CA THR A 77 0.21 -12.94 -12.77
C THR A 77 -0.78 -12.20 -13.64
N GLU A 78 -1.81 -12.91 -14.10
CA GLU A 78 -2.86 -12.31 -14.90
C GLU A 78 -3.70 -11.32 -14.06
N PRO A 79 -3.91 -10.07 -14.51
CA PRO A 79 -4.71 -9.08 -13.79
C PRO A 79 -6.12 -9.58 -13.45
N GLU A 80 -6.74 -10.35 -14.34
CA GLU A 80 -8.07 -10.94 -14.15
C GLU A 80 -8.12 -11.91 -12.96
N LYS A 81 -7.02 -12.63 -12.68
CA LYS A 81 -6.91 -13.45 -11.49
C LYS A 81 -6.93 -12.60 -10.21
N LEU A 82 -6.26 -11.44 -10.21
CA LEU A 82 -6.26 -10.53 -9.07
C LEU A 82 -7.65 -9.89 -8.85
N LYS A 83 -8.36 -9.51 -9.93
CA LYS A 83 -9.75 -9.02 -9.86
C LYS A 83 -10.68 -10.07 -9.24
N LEU A 84 -10.56 -11.32 -9.67
CA LEU A 84 -11.36 -12.43 -9.12
C LEU A 84 -11.10 -12.67 -7.63
N GLU A 85 -9.83 -12.62 -7.18
CA GLU A 85 -9.52 -12.73 -5.75
C GLU A 85 -10.07 -11.55 -4.94
N LEU A 86 -10.06 -10.33 -5.50
CA LEU A 86 -10.68 -9.17 -4.87
C LEU A 86 -12.19 -9.34 -4.71
N GLU A 87 -12.90 -9.79 -5.74
CA GLU A 87 -14.35 -10.07 -5.68
C GLU A 87 -14.68 -11.11 -4.60
N ARG A 88 -13.88 -12.18 -4.51
CA ARG A 88 -14.04 -13.21 -3.47
C ARG A 88 -13.83 -12.64 -2.07
N ALA A 89 -12.86 -11.76 -1.89
CA ALA A 89 -12.60 -11.10 -0.60
C ALA A 89 -13.77 -10.19 -0.20
N LEU A 90 -14.33 -9.43 -1.14
CA LEU A 90 -15.47 -8.53 -0.89
C LEU A 90 -16.77 -9.30 -0.60
N THR A 91 -16.95 -10.48 -1.19
CA THR A 91 -18.16 -11.31 -0.99
C THR A 91 -18.11 -12.10 0.32
N ARG A 92 -16.95 -12.22 0.98
CA ARG A 92 -16.75 -12.98 2.23
C ARG A 92 -17.03 -12.20 3.52
N HIS A 93 -17.74 -11.08 3.44
CA HIS A 93 -18.12 -10.24 4.58
C HIS A 93 -19.61 -10.33 4.91
#